data_AF-A0A1H3IJ85-F1
#
_entry.id   AF-A0A1H3IJ85-F1
#
_cell.length_a   1.000
_cell.length_b   1.000
_cell.length_c   1.000
_cell.angle_alpha   90.00
_cell.angle_beta   90.00
_cell.angle_gamma   90.00
#
_symmetry.space_group_name_H-M   'P 1'
#
loop_
_entity.id
_entity.type
_entity.pdbx_description
1 polymer ?
#
loop_
_entity_poly.entity_id
_entity_poly.type
_entity_poly.pdbx_seq_one_letter_code
_entity_poly.pdbx_strand_id
1 'polypeptide(L)'
;MDIINLSLGSTQESAALRQAVDKAYANGVVVAAAAGNSGTQDDSGDTVVFPAKYPSAIAVAASDKNNQRGTFSSTGEAIEVSAPGVQVLSTYLGNGYVRMKGTSMAAPFVAGNHALYREKYPQAGAAELRKLLQENTVDLVPAGKDSLYGYGLIQAPEKVNIDPEPMTPTEPDVPDQVVPVQPIAQPQPVAPSPQAVEKAVPKQKKTTAPKNFKKNYRHRGSFNLE
;
A
#
# COMPACT_ATOMS: atom_id res chain seq x y z
N MET A 1 -8.43 8.23 -11.75
CA MET A 1 -7.81 7.63 -10.55
C MET A 1 -7.00 8.72 -9.91
N ASP A 2 -7.30 9.06 -8.67
CA ASP A 2 -6.71 10.20 -7.97
C ASP A 2 -5.65 9.77 -6.95
N ILE A 3 -5.71 8.50 -6.53
CA ILE A 3 -4.92 7.94 -5.43
C ILE A 3 -4.52 6.51 -5.78
N ILE A 4 -3.28 6.14 -5.47
CA ILE A 4 -2.73 4.78 -5.53
C ILE A 4 -2.32 4.38 -4.11
N ASN A 5 -2.84 3.26 -3.62
CA ASN A 5 -2.38 2.62 -2.40
C ASN A 5 -1.43 1.45 -2.72
N LEU A 6 -0.19 1.52 -2.20
CA LEU A 6 0.84 0.50 -2.38
C LEU A 6 1.21 -0.10 -1.02
N SER A 7 0.43 -1.08 -0.57
CA SER A 7 0.70 -1.87 0.64
C SER A 7 1.78 -2.95 0.42
N LEU A 8 2.89 -2.59 -0.23
CA LEU A 8 3.98 -3.47 -0.67
C LEU A 8 5.34 -2.77 -0.53
N GLY A 9 6.44 -3.50 -0.66
CA GLY A 9 7.75 -2.88 -0.81
C GLY A 9 8.91 -3.82 -1.14
N SER A 10 10.05 -3.22 -1.49
CA SER A 10 11.31 -3.88 -1.87
C SER A 10 12.51 -3.08 -1.36
N THR A 11 13.56 -3.76 -0.91
CA THR A 11 14.84 -3.12 -0.53
C THR A 11 15.65 -2.66 -1.75
N GLN A 12 15.35 -3.21 -2.94
CA GLN A 12 16.00 -2.84 -4.19
C GLN A 12 15.20 -1.76 -4.92
N GLU A 13 15.91 -0.70 -5.34
CA GLU A 13 15.34 0.33 -6.22
C GLU A 13 15.05 -0.23 -7.62
N SER A 14 13.96 0.23 -8.23
CA SER A 14 13.68 -0.02 -9.64
C SER A 14 13.46 1.30 -10.38
N ALA A 15 14.27 1.56 -11.40
CA ALA A 15 14.13 2.76 -12.23
C ALA A 15 12.75 2.83 -12.92
N ALA A 16 12.23 1.68 -13.37
CA ALA A 16 10.91 1.60 -13.98
C ALA A 16 9.79 1.91 -12.97
N LEU A 17 9.89 1.38 -11.74
CA LEU A 17 8.93 1.67 -10.68
C LEU A 17 8.97 3.15 -10.30
N ARG A 18 10.17 3.70 -10.11
CA ARG A 18 10.37 5.13 -9.82
C ARG A 18 9.73 6.01 -10.89
N GLN A 19 10.01 5.74 -12.17
CA GLN A 19 9.41 6.50 -13.28
C GLN A 19 7.87 6.41 -13.28
N ALA A 20 7.31 5.26 -12.92
CA ALA A 20 5.87 5.10 -12.82
C ALA A 20 5.26 5.93 -11.66
N VAL A 21 5.89 5.91 -10.48
CA VAL A 21 5.47 6.69 -9.31
C VAL A 21 5.62 8.19 -9.58
N ASP A 22 6.76 8.62 -10.11
CA ASP A 22 7.03 10.02 -10.48
C ASP A 22 6.01 10.52 -11.51
N LYS A 23 5.70 9.70 -12.53
CA LYS A 23 4.68 10.04 -13.53
C LYS A 23 3.29 10.14 -12.92
N ALA A 24 2.92 9.25 -12.01
CA ALA A 24 1.62 9.32 -11.33
C ALA A 24 1.51 10.64 -10.54
N TYR A 25 2.51 10.95 -9.73
CA TYR A 25 2.56 12.18 -8.93
C TYR A 25 2.51 13.45 -9.79
N ALA A 26 3.29 13.50 -10.88
CA ALA A 26 3.28 14.62 -11.81
C ALA A 26 1.93 14.83 -12.52
N ASN A 27 1.11 13.78 -12.64
CA ASN A 27 -0.24 13.86 -13.21
C ASN A 27 -1.33 14.06 -12.15
N GLY A 28 -0.96 14.48 -10.93
CA GLY A 28 -1.93 14.80 -9.88
C GLY A 28 -2.47 13.58 -9.11
N VAL A 29 -1.86 12.40 -9.29
CA VAL A 29 -2.21 11.18 -8.56
C VAL A 29 -1.32 11.05 -7.33
N VAL A 30 -1.93 10.93 -6.15
CA VAL A 30 -1.19 10.73 -4.91
C VAL A 30 -0.85 9.25 -4.74
N VAL A 31 0.39 8.96 -4.30
CA VAL A 31 0.84 7.58 -4.07
C VAL A 31 1.13 7.39 -2.59
N ALA A 32 0.26 6.68 -1.88
CA ALA A 32 0.49 6.27 -0.49
C ALA A 32 1.18 4.89 -0.49
N ALA A 33 2.33 4.78 0.17
CA ALA A 33 3.13 3.56 0.17
C ALA A 33 3.51 3.13 1.59
N ALA A 34 3.38 1.83 1.86
CA ALA A 34 3.82 1.25 3.13
C ALA A 34 5.33 1.45 3.31
N ALA A 35 5.74 2.00 4.46
CA ALA A 35 7.16 2.27 4.71
C ALA A 35 8.03 1.02 4.82
N GLY A 36 7.44 -0.13 5.16
CA GLY A 36 8.16 -1.38 5.41
C GLY A 36 7.92 -1.90 6.83
N ASN A 37 8.31 -3.16 7.07
CA ASN A 37 8.10 -3.86 8.34
C ASN A 37 9.42 -4.41 8.93
N SER A 38 10.53 -3.72 8.66
CA SER A 38 11.87 -4.12 9.07
C SER A 38 12.50 -3.18 10.10
N GLY A 39 11.67 -2.38 10.78
CA GLY A 39 12.12 -1.55 11.90
C GLY A 39 12.56 -2.38 13.11
N THR A 40 13.32 -1.75 13.98
CA THR A 40 13.89 -2.35 15.19
C THR A 40 13.28 -1.71 16.45
N GLN A 41 13.38 -2.40 17.59
CA GLN A 41 12.81 -1.91 18.86
C GLN A 41 13.53 -0.68 19.43
N ASP A 42 14.79 -0.48 19.08
CA ASP A 42 15.62 0.65 19.50
C ASP A 42 15.46 1.89 18.60
N ASP A 43 14.48 1.86 17.68
CA ASP A 43 14.13 2.99 16.80
C ASP A 43 15.27 3.43 15.86
N SER A 44 16.25 2.54 15.63
CA SER A 44 17.46 2.85 14.89
C SER A 44 17.42 2.41 13.43
N GLY A 45 18.26 3.03 12.62
CA GLY A 45 18.45 2.69 11.21
C GLY A 45 17.43 3.32 10.26
N ASP A 46 17.80 3.28 8.97
CA ASP A 46 16.92 3.64 7.86
C ASP A 46 16.51 2.34 7.15
N THR A 47 15.28 1.91 7.45
CA THR A 47 14.69 0.65 7.01
C THR A 47 13.49 0.87 6.08
N VAL A 48 13.28 2.11 5.62
CA VAL A 48 12.23 2.43 4.64
C VAL A 48 12.53 1.75 3.30
N VAL A 49 11.53 1.10 2.71
CA VAL A 49 11.66 0.37 1.45
C VAL A 49 11.07 1.14 0.26
N PHE A 50 11.41 0.74 -0.96
CA PHE A 50 10.78 1.26 -2.17
C PHE A 50 9.40 0.61 -2.38
N PRO A 51 8.39 1.35 -2.86
CA PRO A 51 8.45 2.71 -3.39
C PRO A 51 8.31 3.83 -2.36
N ALA A 52 8.06 3.54 -1.08
CA ALA A 52 7.89 4.58 -0.05
C ALA A 52 9.09 5.52 0.07
N LYS A 53 10.30 5.02 -0.22
CA LYS A 53 11.53 5.83 -0.24
C LYS A 53 11.63 6.83 -1.41
N TYR A 54 10.74 6.78 -2.41
CA TYR A 54 10.72 7.77 -3.48
C TYR A 54 10.10 9.09 -3.02
N PRO A 55 10.69 10.26 -3.33
CA PRO A 55 10.12 11.56 -2.94
C PRO A 55 8.70 11.81 -3.47
N SER A 56 8.31 11.17 -4.56
CA SER A 56 6.98 11.23 -5.18
C SER A 56 5.94 10.32 -4.52
N ALA A 57 6.34 9.47 -3.57
CA ALA A 57 5.45 8.68 -2.73
C ALA A 57 5.37 9.27 -1.31
N ILE A 58 4.24 9.04 -0.64
CA ILE A 58 4.03 9.31 0.77
C ILE A 58 4.37 8.04 1.53
N ALA A 59 5.47 8.05 2.28
CA ALA A 59 5.88 6.93 3.12
C ALA A 59 5.07 6.90 4.42
N VAL A 60 4.39 5.78 4.66
CA VAL A 60 3.46 5.64 5.77
C VAL A 60 4.00 4.67 6.83
N ALA A 61 4.32 5.20 8.01
CA ALA A 61 4.66 4.44 9.20
C ALA A 61 3.39 3.92 9.92
N ALA A 62 3.56 2.85 10.71
CA ALA A 62 2.47 2.21 11.46
C ALA A 62 2.55 2.55 12.95
N SER A 63 1.45 3.07 13.50
CA SER A 63 1.24 3.25 14.93
C SER A 63 0.16 2.30 15.48
N ASP A 64 0.16 2.11 16.79
CA ASP A 64 -0.88 1.41 17.52
C ASP A 64 -1.94 2.37 18.11
N LYS A 65 -2.93 1.79 18.81
CA LYS A 65 -4.01 2.55 19.44
C LYS A 65 -3.58 3.51 20.56
N ASN A 66 -2.36 3.36 21.06
CA ASN A 66 -1.77 4.24 22.08
C ASN A 66 -0.84 5.29 21.42
N ASN A 67 -0.91 5.44 20.09
CA ASN A 67 -0.03 6.28 19.29
C ASN A 67 1.46 5.92 19.40
N GLN A 68 1.78 4.67 19.75
CA GLN A 68 3.14 4.18 19.76
C GLN A 68 3.48 3.57 18.41
N ARG A 69 4.70 3.77 17.91
CA ARG A 69 5.18 3.11 16.69
C ARG A 69 5.10 1.60 16.92
N GLY A 70 4.54 0.87 15.95
CA GLY A 70 4.72 -0.57 15.92
C GLY A 70 6.22 -0.87 15.82
N THR A 71 6.77 -1.71 16.69
CA THR A 71 8.23 -1.99 16.71
C THR A 71 8.76 -2.49 15.36
N PHE A 72 7.91 -3.16 14.56
CA PHE A 72 8.22 -3.60 13.21
C PHE A 72 8.22 -2.47 12.17
N SER A 73 7.53 -1.35 12.42
CA SER A 73 7.36 -0.28 11.44
C SER A 73 8.74 0.27 11.11
N SER A 74 9.06 0.28 9.82
CA SER A 74 10.30 0.87 9.33
C SER A 74 10.45 2.33 9.78
N THR A 75 11.70 2.72 9.98
CA THR A 75 12.17 4.04 10.42
C THR A 75 13.05 4.65 9.34
N GLY A 76 13.16 5.98 9.30
CA GLY A 76 14.09 6.70 8.43
C GLY A 76 13.56 8.07 7.99
N GLU A 77 14.43 8.91 7.45
CA GLU A 77 14.12 10.28 6.99
C GLU A 77 13.02 10.36 5.92
N ALA A 78 12.82 9.26 5.19
CA ALA A 78 11.79 9.15 4.18
C ALA A 78 10.38 9.02 4.75
N ILE A 79 10.21 8.66 6.04
CA ILE A 79 8.90 8.64 6.69
C ILE A 79 8.27 10.03 6.59
N GLU A 80 7.05 10.09 6.08
CA GLU A 80 6.34 11.34 5.89
C GLU A 80 5.19 11.49 6.88
N VAL A 81 4.41 10.44 7.11
CA VAL A 81 3.33 10.45 8.09
C VAL A 81 3.19 9.07 8.72
N SER A 82 2.47 9.01 9.84
CA SER A 82 2.06 7.77 10.47
C SER A 82 0.54 7.60 10.45
N ALA A 83 0.09 6.36 10.47
CA ALA A 83 -1.31 6.00 10.54
C ALA A 83 -1.51 4.67 11.30
N PRO A 84 -2.74 4.34 11.74
CA PRO A 84 -3.01 3.09 12.45
C PRO A 84 -2.59 1.87 11.62
N GLY A 85 -1.71 1.04 12.18
CA GLY A 85 -1.17 -0.14 11.50
C GLY A 85 -1.00 -1.35 12.42
N VAL A 86 -1.46 -1.30 13.66
CA VAL A 86 -1.40 -2.40 14.63
C VAL A 86 -2.82 -2.80 15.05
N GLN A 87 -3.14 -4.10 14.98
CA GLN A 87 -4.46 -4.66 15.31
C GLN A 87 -5.64 -4.05 14.53
N VAL A 88 -5.38 -3.63 13.29
CA VAL A 88 -6.39 -3.03 12.40
C VAL A 88 -7.35 -4.12 11.93
N LEU A 89 -8.63 -3.96 12.27
CA LEU A 89 -9.71 -4.82 11.82
C LEU A 89 -10.13 -4.41 10.40
N SER A 90 -10.21 -5.36 9.48
CA SER A 90 -10.77 -5.11 8.16
C SER A 90 -11.39 -6.38 7.56
N THR A 91 -12.07 -6.22 6.43
CA THR A 91 -12.65 -7.30 5.64
C THR A 91 -11.60 -8.30 5.18
N TYR A 92 -11.99 -9.56 5.06
CA TYR A 92 -11.16 -10.67 4.62
C TYR A 92 -11.94 -11.63 3.72
N LEU A 93 -11.23 -12.56 3.07
CA LEU A 93 -11.84 -13.56 2.19
C LEU A 93 -12.91 -14.38 2.92
N GLY A 94 -13.91 -14.84 2.16
CA GLY A 94 -15.01 -15.65 2.69
C GLY A 94 -16.01 -14.87 3.55
N ASN A 95 -16.25 -13.59 3.24
CA ASN A 95 -17.07 -12.67 4.04
C ASN A 95 -16.58 -12.55 5.50
N GLY A 96 -15.28 -12.72 5.73
CA GLY A 96 -14.69 -12.67 7.06
C GLY A 96 -14.20 -11.28 7.44
N TYR A 97 -13.76 -11.17 8.69
CA TYR A 97 -12.99 -10.04 9.19
C TYR A 97 -11.77 -10.55 9.93
N VAL A 98 -10.66 -9.82 9.86
CA VAL A 98 -9.43 -10.17 10.55
C VAL A 98 -8.73 -8.93 11.08
N ARG A 99 -8.07 -9.06 12.22
CA ARG A 99 -7.13 -8.05 12.72
C ARG A 99 -5.73 -8.36 12.21
N MET A 100 -5.11 -7.42 11.52
CA MET A 100 -3.74 -7.54 11.03
C MET A 100 -2.85 -6.42 11.54
N LYS A 101 -1.54 -6.57 11.34
CA LYS A 101 -0.55 -5.53 11.62
C LYS A 101 0.43 -5.40 10.46
N GLY A 102 0.89 -4.18 10.22
CA GLY A 102 1.85 -3.85 9.16
C GLY A 102 1.69 -2.41 8.70
N THR A 103 2.75 -1.83 8.13
CA THR A 103 2.64 -0.57 7.38
C THR A 103 1.73 -0.72 6.16
N SER A 104 1.55 -1.95 5.67
CA SER A 104 0.50 -2.33 4.71
C SER A 104 -0.93 -1.99 5.18
N MET A 105 -1.20 -2.01 6.49
CA MET A 105 -2.49 -1.62 7.09
C MET A 105 -2.57 -0.10 7.33
N ALA A 106 -1.44 0.58 7.52
CA ALA A 106 -1.38 2.03 7.69
C ALA A 106 -1.57 2.80 6.37
N ALA A 107 -0.92 2.35 5.29
CA ALA A 107 -1.04 2.97 3.96
C ALA A 107 -2.48 3.25 3.47
N PRO A 108 -3.46 2.32 3.61
CA PRO A 108 -4.83 2.59 3.15
C PRO A 108 -5.55 3.67 3.98
N PHE A 109 -5.16 3.95 5.23
CA PHE A 109 -5.70 5.10 5.97
C PHE A 109 -5.30 6.41 5.31
N VAL A 110 -4.04 6.54 4.86
CA VAL A 110 -3.58 7.74 4.12
C VAL A 110 -4.30 7.85 2.79
N ALA A 111 -4.50 6.73 2.08
CA ALA A 111 -5.26 6.75 0.82
C ALA A 111 -6.71 7.19 1.04
N GLY A 112 -7.40 6.67 2.06
CA GLY A 112 -8.76 7.08 2.40
C GLY A 112 -8.84 8.54 2.85
N ASN A 113 -7.87 9.00 3.65
CA ASN A 113 -7.75 10.39 4.07
C ASN A 113 -7.59 11.34 2.86
N HIS A 114 -6.75 10.97 1.90
CA HIS A 114 -6.60 11.73 0.66
C HIS A 114 -7.87 11.78 -0.18
N ALA A 115 -8.70 10.74 -0.14
CA ALA A 115 -10.00 10.74 -0.82
C ALA A 115 -10.95 11.80 -0.21
N LEU A 116 -10.96 11.94 1.12
CA LEU A 116 -11.71 12.99 1.81
C LEU A 116 -11.20 14.39 1.46
N TYR A 117 -9.89 14.57 1.38
CA TYR A 117 -9.29 15.82 0.91
C TYR A 117 -9.68 16.14 -0.54
N ARG A 118 -9.65 15.14 -1.43
CA ARG A 118 -10.05 15.29 -2.83
C ARG A 118 -11.53 15.66 -2.97
N GLU A 119 -12.39 15.09 -2.14
CA GLU A 119 -13.82 15.45 -2.08
C GLU A 119 -13.99 16.91 -1.63
N LYS A 120 -13.29 17.32 -0.57
CA LYS A 120 -13.38 18.68 -0.01
C LYS A 120 -12.76 19.75 -0.92
N TYR A 121 -11.70 19.41 -1.64
CA TYR A 121 -10.94 20.33 -2.49
C TYR A 121 -10.75 19.74 -3.91
N PRO A 122 -11.81 19.65 -4.72
CA PRO A 122 -11.78 18.94 -6.01
C PRO A 122 -10.82 19.56 -7.03
N GLN A 123 -10.50 20.85 -6.89
CA GLN A 123 -9.60 21.58 -7.81
C GLN A 123 -8.14 21.63 -7.33
N ALA A 124 -7.84 21.16 -6.11
CA ALA A 124 -6.49 21.25 -5.56
C ALA A 124 -5.53 20.26 -6.25
N GLY A 125 -4.28 20.67 -6.46
CA GLY A 125 -3.23 19.78 -6.99
C GLY A 125 -2.81 18.71 -5.98
N ALA A 126 -2.20 17.62 -6.44
CA ALA A 126 -1.66 16.58 -5.55
C ALA A 126 -0.67 17.12 -4.52
N ALA A 127 0.17 18.08 -4.91
CA ALA A 127 1.13 18.71 -4.00
C ALA A 127 0.43 19.53 -2.89
N GLU A 128 -0.67 20.20 -3.22
CA GLU A 128 -1.46 20.97 -2.24
C GLU A 128 -2.18 20.04 -1.27
N LEU A 129 -2.78 18.94 -1.77
CA LEU A 129 -3.43 17.95 -0.91
C LEU A 129 -2.41 17.22 0.00
N ARG A 130 -1.22 16.91 -0.51
CA ARG A 130 -0.11 16.36 0.27
C ARG A 130 0.34 17.33 1.36
N LYS A 131 0.42 18.63 1.06
CA LYS A 131 0.71 19.67 2.06
C LYS A 131 -0.36 19.74 3.14
N LEU A 132 -1.64 19.71 2.76
CA LEU A 132 -2.76 19.69 3.71
C LEU A 132 -2.71 18.46 4.63
N LEU A 133 -2.32 17.29 4.10
CA LEU A 133 -2.11 16.09 4.89
C LEU A 133 -0.99 16.28 5.93
N GLN A 134 0.16 16.84 5.52
CA GLN A 134 1.31 17.09 6.39
C GLN A 134 0.99 18.12 7.49
N GLU A 135 0.17 19.13 7.17
CA GLU A 135 -0.22 20.19 8.10
C GLU A 135 -1.35 19.77 9.06
N ASN A 136 -2.06 18.68 8.76
CA ASN A 136 -3.18 18.18 9.54
C ASN A 136 -2.85 16.82 10.19
N THR A 137 -1.77 16.80 10.93
CA THR A 137 -1.34 15.66 11.75
C THR A 137 -1.43 16.02 13.23
N VAL A 138 -1.60 15.00 14.06
CA VAL A 138 -1.23 15.11 15.48
C VAL A 138 0.25 14.81 15.58
N ASP A 139 1.04 15.83 15.91
CA ASP A 139 2.48 15.68 16.18
C ASP A 139 2.68 14.75 17.38
N LEU A 140 3.48 13.71 17.19
CA LEU A 140 3.75 12.70 18.22
C LEU A 140 5.10 12.99 18.88
N VAL A 141 5.56 12.09 19.74
CA VAL A 141 6.87 12.22 20.38
C VAL A 141 7.84 11.27 19.67
N PRO A 142 9.02 11.74 19.20
CA PRO A 142 9.59 13.08 19.35
C PRO A 142 8.85 14.17 18.57
N ALA A 143 8.81 15.39 19.11
CA ALA A 143 8.10 16.51 18.49
C ALA A 143 8.77 17.02 17.21
N GLY A 144 7.95 17.49 16.28
CA GLY A 144 8.37 17.91 14.95
C GLY A 144 8.62 16.73 14.02
N LYS A 145 8.95 17.02 12.75
CA LYS A 145 9.18 15.96 11.77
C LYS A 145 10.33 15.05 12.21
N ASP A 146 10.05 13.76 12.39
CA ASP A 146 11.00 12.77 12.85
C ASP A 146 11.03 11.51 11.96
N SER A 147 12.00 10.62 12.21
CA SER A 147 12.21 9.39 11.42
C SER A 147 11.29 8.23 11.80
N LEU A 148 10.43 8.39 12.81
CA LEU A 148 9.54 7.36 13.36
C LEU A 148 8.08 7.63 12.95
N TYR A 149 7.63 8.89 13.04
CA TYR A 149 6.24 9.28 12.75
C TYR A 149 6.11 10.27 11.59
N GLY A 150 7.22 10.80 11.06
CA GLY A 150 7.18 11.83 10.02
C GLY A 150 6.59 13.11 10.59
N TYR A 151 5.66 13.74 9.89
CA TYR A 151 4.91 14.90 10.40
C TYR A 151 3.93 14.54 11.53
N GLY A 152 3.70 13.25 11.82
CA GLY A 152 2.81 12.81 12.89
C GLY A 152 1.67 11.90 12.40
N LEU A 153 0.66 11.71 13.27
CA LEU A 153 -0.48 10.85 13.01
C LEU A 153 -1.55 11.59 12.19
N ILE A 154 -1.88 11.07 11.01
CA ILE A 154 -2.86 11.72 10.11
C ILE A 154 -4.22 11.94 10.79
N GLN A 155 -4.84 13.09 10.53
CA GLN A 155 -6.21 13.40 10.95
C GLN A 155 -7.13 13.55 9.74
N ALA A 156 -8.40 13.17 9.91
CA ALA A 156 -9.41 13.44 8.89
C ALA A 156 -9.48 14.95 8.59
N PRO A 157 -9.77 15.38 7.34
CA PRO A 157 -9.95 16.78 7.03
C PRO A 157 -11.21 17.32 7.72
N GLU A 158 -11.06 17.92 8.90
CA GLU A 158 -12.20 18.45 9.67
C GLU A 158 -12.99 19.50 8.86
N LYS A 159 -14.33 19.53 9.04
CA LYS A 159 -15.13 20.75 8.87
C LYS A 159 -15.28 21.39 10.25
N VAL A 160 -14.54 22.46 10.55
CA VAL A 160 -14.87 23.26 11.74
C VAL A 160 -15.98 24.25 11.36
N ASN A 161 -17.21 23.89 11.73
CA ASN A 161 -18.28 24.82 12.10
C ASN A 161 -19.10 24.09 13.17
N ILE A 162 -18.80 24.37 14.44
CA ILE A 162 -19.50 23.78 15.59
C ILE A 162 -20.41 24.86 16.17
N ASP A 163 -21.73 24.74 15.93
CA ASP A 163 -22.70 25.24 16.90
C ASP A 163 -22.89 24.15 17.97
N PRO A 164 -22.94 24.51 19.27
CA PRO A 164 -22.81 23.56 20.37
C PRO A 164 -24.14 22.83 20.64
N GLU A 165 -24.30 21.63 20.10
CA GLU A 165 -25.21 20.63 20.67
C GLU A 165 -24.38 19.61 21.46
N PRO A 166 -24.75 19.29 22.71
CA PRO A 166 -24.01 18.35 23.54
C PRO A 166 -24.14 16.94 22.98
N MET A 167 -23.13 16.49 22.22
CA MET A 167 -22.99 15.08 21.87
C MET A 167 -22.58 14.30 23.12
N THR A 168 -23.56 13.62 23.74
CA THR A 168 -23.28 12.56 24.69
C THR A 168 -22.82 11.32 23.91
N PRO A 169 -21.61 10.79 24.16
CA PRO A 169 -21.18 9.56 23.51
C PRO A 169 -21.97 8.38 24.09
N THR A 170 -22.79 7.74 23.27
CA THR A 170 -23.18 6.34 23.51
C THR A 170 -22.38 5.48 22.56
N GLU A 171 -21.28 4.95 23.06
CA GLU A 171 -20.51 3.89 22.39
C GLU A 171 -21.34 2.59 22.47
N PRO A 172 -21.67 1.93 21.35
CA PRO A 172 -22.17 0.57 21.43
C PRO A 172 -21.00 -0.35 21.83
N ASP A 173 -21.09 -0.87 23.04
CA ASP A 173 -20.26 -1.98 23.53
C ASP A 173 -20.47 -3.19 22.59
N VAL A 174 -19.56 -3.40 21.65
CA VAL A 174 -19.52 -4.63 20.83
C VAL A 174 -18.45 -5.54 21.43
N PRO A 175 -18.82 -6.56 22.22
CA PRO A 175 -17.85 -7.53 22.71
C PRO A 175 -17.19 -8.24 21.53
N ASP A 176 -15.91 -8.59 21.67
CA ASP A 176 -15.17 -9.49 20.77
C ASP A 176 -15.91 -10.84 20.67
N GLN A 177 -16.88 -10.91 19.79
CA GLN A 177 -17.58 -12.11 19.38
C GLN A 177 -17.46 -12.17 17.86
N VAL A 178 -16.94 -13.27 17.35
CA VAL A 178 -16.95 -13.58 15.92
C VAL A 178 -18.41 -13.72 15.51
N VAL A 179 -19.01 -12.65 14.98
CA VAL A 179 -20.38 -12.69 14.49
C VAL A 179 -20.35 -13.50 13.19
N PRO A 180 -21.03 -14.67 13.10
CA PRO A 180 -21.09 -15.40 11.85
C PRO A 180 -21.89 -14.56 10.83
N VAL A 181 -21.25 -14.23 9.72
CA VAL A 181 -21.88 -13.46 8.64
C VAL A 181 -22.97 -14.33 8.00
N GLN A 182 -24.22 -13.85 8.04
CA GLN A 182 -25.31 -14.52 7.34
C GLN A 182 -25.05 -14.46 5.82
N PRO A 183 -25.33 -15.52 5.04
CA PRO A 183 -25.07 -15.52 3.61
C PRO A 183 -25.89 -14.43 2.90
N ILE A 184 -25.19 -13.48 2.29
CA ILE A 184 -25.77 -12.53 1.35
C ILE A 184 -26.25 -13.33 0.12
N ALA A 185 -27.48 -13.09 -0.32
CA ALA A 185 -28.05 -13.77 -1.48
C ALA A 185 -27.12 -13.63 -2.71
N GLN A 186 -26.86 -14.75 -3.39
CA GLN A 186 -25.99 -14.77 -4.57
C GLN A 186 -26.57 -13.88 -5.70
N PRO A 187 -25.74 -13.10 -6.41
CA PRO A 187 -26.21 -12.36 -7.58
C PRO A 187 -26.65 -13.32 -8.68
N GLN A 188 -27.84 -13.08 -9.24
CA GLN A 188 -28.35 -13.88 -10.36
C GLN A 188 -27.49 -13.71 -11.62
N PRO A 189 -27.34 -14.75 -12.47
CA PRO A 189 -26.53 -14.66 -13.69
C PRO A 189 -27.12 -13.66 -14.68
N VAL A 190 -26.29 -12.70 -15.14
CA VAL A 190 -26.61 -11.84 -16.27
C VAL A 190 -26.51 -12.65 -17.56
N ALA A 191 -27.51 -12.56 -18.44
CA ALA A 191 -27.57 -13.28 -19.71
C ALA A 191 -26.33 -12.98 -20.61
N PRO A 192 -25.85 -13.96 -21.40
CA PRO A 192 -24.69 -13.74 -22.26
C PRO A 192 -25.03 -12.86 -23.48
N SER A 193 -24.18 -11.88 -23.77
CA SER A 193 -24.21 -11.07 -24.99
C SER A 193 -23.90 -11.91 -26.25
N PRO A 194 -24.42 -11.57 -27.44
CA PRO A 194 -24.22 -12.37 -28.65
C PRO A 194 -22.76 -12.38 -29.12
N GLN A 195 -22.26 -13.56 -29.48
CA GLN A 195 -20.90 -13.77 -30.00
C GLN A 195 -20.72 -13.20 -31.42
N ALA A 196 -19.63 -12.47 -31.64
CA ALA A 196 -19.16 -12.11 -32.97
C ALA A 196 -18.43 -13.30 -33.63
N VAL A 197 -18.80 -13.61 -34.86
CA VAL A 197 -18.21 -14.67 -35.68
C VAL A 197 -16.93 -14.16 -36.35
N GLU A 198 -15.78 -14.74 -36.04
CA GLU A 198 -14.53 -14.49 -36.79
C GLU A 198 -13.97 -15.79 -37.40
N LYS A 199 -13.55 -15.69 -38.66
CA LYS A 199 -13.36 -16.77 -39.63
C LYS A 199 -12.04 -17.53 -39.44
N ALA A 200 -12.04 -18.80 -39.88
CA ALA A 200 -10.94 -19.75 -39.77
C ALA A 200 -9.66 -19.35 -40.54
N VAL A 201 -8.50 -19.62 -39.93
CA VAL A 201 -7.15 -19.54 -40.55
C VAL A 201 -6.60 -20.99 -40.73
N PRO A 202 -5.92 -21.33 -41.84
CA PRO A 202 -5.64 -22.74 -42.21
C PRO A 202 -4.46 -23.38 -41.46
N LYS A 203 -4.53 -24.70 -41.26
CA LYS A 203 -3.53 -25.55 -40.58
C LYS A 203 -2.20 -25.64 -41.34
N GLN A 204 -1.07 -25.39 -40.66
CA GLN A 204 0.27 -25.68 -41.18
C GLN A 204 0.67 -27.15 -40.97
N LYS A 205 1.26 -27.74 -42.01
CA LYS A 205 1.73 -29.14 -42.10
C LYS A 205 2.98 -29.39 -41.25
N LYS A 206 3.04 -30.52 -40.55
CA LYS A 206 4.24 -31.07 -39.90
C LYS A 206 5.30 -31.40 -40.94
N THR A 207 6.53 -30.93 -40.76
CA THR A 207 7.71 -31.40 -41.51
C THR A 207 8.78 -31.95 -40.55
N THR A 208 9.36 -33.07 -40.97
CA THR A 208 10.30 -33.95 -40.26
C THR A 208 11.74 -33.43 -40.31
N ALA A 209 12.52 -33.73 -39.27
CA ALA A 209 13.95 -33.43 -39.15
C ALA A 209 14.85 -34.17 -40.17
N PRO A 210 16.02 -33.64 -40.56
CA PRO A 210 17.09 -34.41 -41.16
C PRO A 210 18.20 -34.82 -40.16
N LYS A 211 18.74 -36.01 -40.39
CA LYS A 211 19.85 -36.66 -39.67
C LYS A 211 21.22 -36.22 -40.20
N ASN A 212 22.20 -36.25 -39.28
CA ASN A 212 23.66 -36.41 -39.43
C ASN A 212 24.53 -35.18 -39.79
N PHE A 213 25.43 -34.82 -38.86
CA PHE A 213 26.87 -34.73 -39.14
C PHE A 213 27.69 -34.98 -37.86
N LYS A 214 28.66 -35.91 -37.93
CA LYS A 214 29.59 -36.33 -36.87
C LYS A 214 30.79 -35.37 -36.76
N LYS A 215 31.29 -35.09 -35.55
CA LYS A 215 32.67 -35.45 -35.07
C LYS A 215 33.06 -34.75 -33.76
N ASN A 216 33.49 -35.58 -32.81
CA ASN A 216 34.63 -35.46 -31.89
C ASN A 216 34.83 -34.19 -31.04
N TYR A 217 34.78 -34.34 -29.72
CA TYR A 217 35.92 -33.94 -28.86
C TYR A 217 36.08 -34.91 -27.68
N ARG A 218 37.33 -35.30 -27.45
CA ARG A 218 37.84 -36.24 -26.45
C ARG A 218 38.10 -35.52 -25.11
N HIS A 219 37.76 -36.19 -24.02
CA HIS A 219 38.53 -36.43 -22.79
C HIS A 219 39.41 -35.36 -22.10
N ARG A 220 39.32 -35.41 -20.74
CA ARG A 220 40.24 -34.99 -19.66
C ARG A 220 40.19 -33.50 -19.27
N GLY A 221 40.21 -33.12 -18.00
CA GLY A 221 40.46 -33.89 -16.78
C GLY A 221 40.12 -33.10 -15.51
N SER A 222 40.02 -33.88 -14.42
CA SER A 222 40.05 -33.49 -13.02
C SER A 222 41.30 -32.69 -12.64
N PHE A 223 41.16 -31.66 -11.80
CA PHE A 223 42.22 -31.21 -10.89
C PHE A 223 41.60 -30.60 -9.62
N ASN A 224 41.93 -31.21 -8.48
CA ASN A 224 41.94 -30.66 -7.13
C ASN A 224 43.42 -30.38 -6.74
N LEU A 225 43.61 -29.54 -5.71
CA LEU A 225 44.80 -29.13 -4.93
C LEU A 225 44.96 -27.59 -5.04
N GLU A 226 45.06 -26.80 -3.97
CA GLU A 226 45.34 -27.02 -2.53
C GLU A 226 44.34 -26.28 -1.62
#